data_AF-A0A2N7BAR7-F1
#
_entry.id   AF-A0A2N7BAR7-F1
#
_cell.length_a   1.000
_cell.length_b   1.000
_cell.length_c   1.000
_cell.angle_alpha   90.00
_cell.angle_beta   90.00
_cell.angle_gamma   90.00
#
_symmetry.space_group_name_H-M   'P 1'
#
loop_
_entity.id
_entity.type
_entity.pdbx_description
1 polymer ?
#
loop_
_entity_poly.entity_id
_entity_poly.type
_entity_poly.pdbx_seq_one_letter_code
_entity_poly.pdbx_strand_id
1 'polypeptide(L)'
;MKAFFFLICPYAGSLLPKLVLLACILGAGTLSVQAQEGTQSMLQDVSYPYLEKLIEVARTNYPRSKAYKERIGIADIGIRRAKVAYFDALSVSYLYSPANTTTYITNPVSPVPTVVNPNWLNNYQIGLLLNVGSILQKTPLLKQARGEKRVAEYEQQAFELNLEADVKQRYFAYIQRLAILRVKHELQLDIESMLKDIKYKFEKGEQTLENYNNVLVMYSDNNQQKIIAESEVLISKSKLEELVGEKLENIKLDQ
;
A
#
# COMPACT_ATOMS: atom_id res chain seq x y z
N MET A 1 51.85 -37.04 -69.89
CA MET A 1 52.99 -36.31 -69.29
C MET A 1 52.89 -36.43 -67.77
N LYS A 2 54.00 -36.85 -67.14
CA LYS A 2 54.49 -36.59 -65.76
C LYS A 2 53.53 -35.94 -64.74
N ALA A 3 53.46 -36.28 -63.45
CA ALA A 3 54.06 -37.30 -62.58
C ALA A 3 53.56 -37.03 -61.13
N PHE A 4 53.32 -38.10 -60.35
CA PHE A 4 53.62 -38.27 -58.90
C PHE A 4 52.81 -37.39 -57.90
N PHE A 5 52.33 -37.82 -56.72
CA PHE A 5 52.69 -38.84 -55.73
C PHE A 5 51.50 -38.98 -54.74
N PHE A 6 50.84 -40.14 -54.53
CA PHE A 6 51.10 -41.21 -53.55
C PHE A 6 50.51 -41.04 -52.12
N LEU A 7 49.90 -42.14 -51.64
CA LEU A 7 49.58 -42.57 -50.25
C LEU A 7 48.42 -41.83 -49.54
N ILE A 8 47.28 -42.43 -49.16
CA ILE A 8 46.94 -43.71 -48.47
C ILE A 8 47.70 -43.92 -47.15
N CYS A 9 47.04 -43.72 -46.01
CA CYS A 9 46.92 -44.68 -44.89
C CYS A 9 46.02 -44.14 -43.75
N PRO A 10 45.55 -44.98 -42.78
CA PRO A 10 44.13 -45.19 -42.57
C PRO A 10 43.74 -45.10 -41.07
N TYR A 11 42.54 -45.59 -40.76
CA TYR A 11 42.05 -46.20 -39.50
C TYR A 11 40.86 -45.53 -38.79
N ALA A 12 39.81 -46.35 -38.75
CA ALA A 12 38.85 -46.54 -37.66
C ALA A 12 37.72 -45.51 -37.45
N GLY A 13 36.50 -46.04 -37.36
CA GLY A 13 35.43 -45.41 -36.59
C GLY A 13 34.15 -45.16 -37.38
N SER A 14 33.23 -46.11 -37.27
CA SER A 14 31.81 -46.03 -37.61
C SER A 14 31.10 -44.73 -37.18
N LEU A 15 29.97 -44.42 -37.85
CA LEU A 15 28.83 -43.59 -37.39
C LEU A 15 28.69 -42.14 -37.91
N LEU A 16 28.85 -41.87 -39.21
CA LEU A 16 28.54 -40.53 -39.76
C LEU A 16 27.61 -40.40 -40.99
N PRO A 17 26.97 -41.43 -41.59
CA PRO A 17 25.95 -41.18 -42.61
C PRO A 17 24.58 -40.77 -42.01
N LYS A 18 24.43 -40.84 -40.68
CA LYS A 18 23.19 -40.46 -39.96
C LYS A 18 23.09 -38.96 -39.64
N LEU A 19 24.18 -38.20 -39.75
CA LEU A 19 24.22 -36.78 -39.37
C LEU A 19 23.86 -35.84 -40.52
N VAL A 20 23.97 -36.30 -41.77
CA VAL A 20 23.57 -35.50 -42.95
C VAL A 20 22.07 -35.59 -43.23
N LEU A 21 21.43 -36.70 -42.85
CA LEU A 21 19.98 -36.90 -43.01
C LEU A 21 19.16 -36.21 -41.90
N LEU A 22 19.77 -35.87 -40.77
CA LEU A 22 19.14 -35.09 -39.69
C LEU A 22 19.14 -33.57 -39.99
N ALA A 23 20.03 -33.09 -40.86
CA ALA A 23 20.16 -31.67 -41.18
C ALA A 23 19.10 -31.16 -42.17
N CYS A 24 18.46 -32.04 -42.96
CA CYS A 24 17.42 -31.65 -43.92
C CYS A 24 15.99 -31.62 -43.35
N ILE A 25 15.77 -32.05 -42.10
CA ILE A 25 14.45 -31.97 -41.42
C ILE A 25 14.34 -30.69 -40.56
N LEU A 26 15.45 -29.98 -40.34
CA LEU A 26 15.50 -28.75 -39.54
C LEU A 26 15.33 -27.45 -40.35
N GLY A 27 15.11 -27.53 -41.67
CA GLY A 27 15.10 -26.37 -42.58
C GLY A 27 13.75 -25.97 -43.19
N ALA A 28 12.65 -26.64 -42.84
CA ALA A 28 11.32 -26.39 -43.42
C ALA A 28 10.26 -26.15 -42.33
N GLY A 29 10.56 -25.25 -41.40
CA GLY A 29 9.55 -24.64 -40.53
C GLY A 29 8.96 -23.42 -41.23
N THR A 30 7.97 -23.64 -42.07
CA THR A 30 7.18 -22.60 -42.73
C THR A 30 6.64 -21.61 -41.71
N LEU A 31 6.80 -20.33 -42.05
CA LEU A 31 6.12 -19.19 -41.47
C LEU A 31 4.60 -19.41 -41.46
N SER A 32 4.07 -19.89 -40.34
CA SER A 32 2.72 -19.58 -39.92
C SER A 32 2.83 -18.57 -38.79
N VAL A 33 3.12 -17.32 -39.16
CA VAL A 33 2.59 -16.18 -38.41
C VAL A 33 1.08 -16.31 -38.51
N GLN A 34 0.49 -17.10 -37.60
CA GLN A 34 -0.88 -16.86 -37.24
C GLN A 34 -0.89 -15.44 -36.71
N ALA A 35 -1.48 -14.54 -37.49
CA ALA A 35 -1.97 -13.28 -36.99
C ALA A 35 -2.65 -13.61 -35.66
N GLN A 36 -2.03 -13.17 -34.57
CA GLN A 36 -2.63 -13.23 -33.26
C GLN A 36 -3.78 -12.24 -33.36
N GLU A 37 -4.95 -12.73 -33.78
CA GLU A 37 -6.22 -12.03 -33.62
C GLU A 37 -6.20 -11.49 -32.21
N GLY A 38 -6.21 -10.15 -32.11
CA GLY A 38 -5.94 -9.42 -30.89
C GLY A 38 -6.79 -9.99 -29.77
N THR A 39 -6.18 -10.84 -28.95
CA THR A 39 -6.79 -11.25 -27.70
C THR A 39 -6.86 -9.96 -26.91
N GLN A 40 -8.06 -9.40 -26.76
CA GLN A 40 -8.34 -8.20 -25.98
C GLN A 40 -7.98 -8.50 -24.53
N SER A 41 -6.68 -8.45 -24.24
CA SER A 41 -6.08 -8.87 -23.00
C SER A 41 -5.83 -7.62 -22.18
N MET A 42 -6.45 -7.58 -21.02
CA MET A 42 -6.27 -6.52 -20.03
C MET A 42 -4.80 -6.24 -19.70
N LEU A 43 -3.96 -7.26 -19.85
CA LEU A 43 -2.55 -7.24 -19.46
C LEU A 43 -1.75 -6.17 -20.20
N GLN A 44 -2.16 -5.80 -21.42
CA GLN A 44 -1.44 -4.79 -22.21
C GLN A 44 -1.79 -3.35 -21.81
N ASP A 45 -2.92 -3.13 -21.13
CA ASP A 45 -3.35 -1.82 -20.61
C ASP A 45 -2.76 -1.49 -19.23
N VAL A 46 -2.10 -2.44 -18.58
CA VAL A 46 -1.53 -2.27 -17.23
C VAL A 46 -0.18 -1.56 -17.32
N SER A 47 -0.11 -0.33 -16.81
CA SER A 47 1.15 0.41 -16.68
C SER A 47 1.66 0.35 -15.24
N TYR A 48 2.63 -0.54 -15.00
CA TYR A 48 3.30 -0.66 -13.69
C TYR A 48 3.98 0.64 -13.21
N PRO A 49 4.62 1.46 -14.08
CA PRO A 49 5.19 2.74 -13.64
C PRO A 49 4.14 3.72 -13.09
N TYR A 50 2.95 3.74 -13.72
CA TYR A 50 1.84 4.59 -13.28
C TYR A 50 1.26 4.09 -11.96
N LEU A 51 1.12 2.76 -11.83
CA LEU A 51 0.68 2.13 -10.60
C LEU A 51 1.58 2.48 -9.41
N GLU A 52 2.91 2.47 -9.58
CA GLU A 52 3.84 2.85 -8.51
C GLU A 52 3.66 4.32 -8.11
N LYS A 53 3.46 5.21 -9.08
CA LYS A 53 3.15 6.62 -8.81
C LYS A 53 1.84 6.78 -8.03
N LEU A 54 0.79 6.02 -8.38
CA LEU A 54 -0.47 6.03 -7.64
C LEU A 54 -0.29 5.58 -6.18
N ILE A 55 0.57 4.58 -5.92
CA ILE A 55 0.88 4.13 -4.57
C ILE A 55 1.61 5.22 -3.78
N GLU A 56 2.57 5.91 -4.40
CA GLU A 56 3.29 7.03 -3.77
C GLU A 56 2.35 8.19 -3.39
N VAL A 57 1.49 8.60 -4.33
CA VAL A 57 0.49 9.66 -4.09
C VAL A 57 -0.50 9.23 -3.01
N ALA A 58 -0.97 7.98 -3.02
CA ALA A 58 -1.85 7.47 -1.98
C ALA A 58 -1.18 7.50 -0.59
N ARG A 59 0.09 7.09 -0.47
CA ARG A 59 0.82 7.13 0.81
C ARG A 59 0.96 8.54 1.38
N THR A 60 1.09 9.55 0.53
CA THR A 60 1.28 10.96 0.93
C THR A 60 -0.04 11.66 1.27
N ASN A 61 -1.10 11.42 0.48
CA ASN A 61 -2.36 12.13 0.61
C ASN A 61 -3.36 11.46 1.57
N TYR A 62 -3.32 10.13 1.71
CA TYR A 62 -4.36 9.40 2.45
C TYR A 62 -4.41 9.78 3.95
N PRO A 63 -5.57 10.19 4.51
CA PRO A 63 -5.67 10.68 5.88
C PRO A 63 -5.21 9.66 6.94
N ARG A 64 -5.47 8.38 6.72
CA ARG A 64 -5.09 7.32 7.68
C ARG A 64 -3.57 7.15 7.77
N SER A 65 -2.85 7.35 6.67
CA SER A 65 -1.38 7.37 6.65
C SER A 65 -0.84 8.48 7.57
N LYS A 66 -1.44 9.68 7.51
CA LYS A 66 -1.10 10.81 8.39
C LYS A 66 -1.39 10.48 9.87
N ALA A 67 -2.51 9.82 10.16
CA ALA A 67 -2.85 9.39 11.51
C ALA A 67 -1.82 8.41 12.11
N TYR A 68 -1.28 7.48 11.33
CA TYR A 68 -0.22 6.58 11.79
C TYR A 68 1.09 7.32 12.08
N LYS A 69 1.46 8.31 11.26
CA LYS A 69 2.64 9.17 11.54
C LYS A 69 2.48 9.92 12.87
N GLU A 70 1.31 10.48 13.12
CA GLU A 70 1.01 11.14 14.40
C GLU A 70 1.03 10.14 15.57
N ARG A 71 0.55 8.91 15.38
CA ARG A 71 0.60 7.85 16.41
C ARG A 71 2.04 7.50 16.81
N ILE A 72 2.95 7.45 15.84
CA ILE A 72 4.39 7.28 16.10
C ILE A 72 4.95 8.51 16.84
N GLY A 73 4.55 9.72 16.42
CA GLY A 73 4.89 10.97 17.10
C GLY A 73 4.47 10.97 18.58
N ILE A 74 3.26 10.51 18.88
CA ILE A 74 2.75 10.34 20.25
C ILE A 74 3.59 9.33 21.03
N ALA A 75 3.93 8.19 20.43
CA ALA A 75 4.80 7.20 21.07
C ALA A 75 6.22 7.75 21.34
N ASP A 76 6.76 8.56 20.44
CA ASP A 76 8.03 9.27 20.63
C ASP A 76 7.97 10.29 21.77
N ILE A 77 6.88 11.03 21.88
CA ILE A 77 6.62 11.91 23.03
C ILE A 77 6.54 11.07 24.32
N GLY A 78 5.92 9.89 24.27
CA GLY A 78 5.89 8.93 25.38
C GLY A 78 7.29 8.52 25.85
N ILE A 79 8.20 8.23 24.92
CA ILE A 79 9.61 7.93 25.22
C ILE A 79 10.30 9.15 25.84
N ARG A 80 10.10 10.35 25.29
CA ARG A 80 10.67 11.59 25.84
C ARG A 80 10.16 11.86 27.25
N ARG A 81 8.87 11.67 27.50
CA ARG A 81 8.25 11.79 28.83
C ARG A 81 8.84 10.77 29.81
N ALA A 82 9.02 9.52 29.39
CA ALA A 82 9.64 8.48 30.21
C ALA A 82 11.11 8.81 30.53
N LYS A 83 11.86 9.43 29.60
CA LYS A 83 13.22 9.93 29.86
C LYS A 83 13.22 11.08 30.86
N VAL A 84 12.34 12.06 30.71
CA VAL A 84 12.25 13.18 31.66
C VAL A 84 11.83 12.70 33.05
N ALA A 85 11.00 11.67 33.14
CA ALA A 85 10.60 11.06 34.42
C ALA A 85 11.76 10.42 35.21
N TYR A 86 12.95 10.25 34.62
CA TYR A 86 14.15 9.90 35.40
C TYR A 86 14.64 11.06 36.28
N PHE A 87 14.41 12.30 35.86
CA PHE A 87 14.78 13.49 36.64
C PHE A 87 13.78 13.79 37.77
N ASP A 88 12.59 13.20 37.74
CA ASP A 88 11.59 13.24 38.83
C ASP A 88 12.10 12.62 40.14
N ALA A 89 13.18 11.82 40.07
CA ALA A 89 13.83 11.28 41.26
C ALA A 89 14.48 12.37 42.13
N LEU A 90 14.73 13.56 41.58
CA LEU A 90 15.28 14.72 42.27
C LEU A 90 14.14 15.68 42.61
N SER A 91 13.82 15.82 43.89
CA SER A 91 12.91 16.88 44.35
C SER A 91 13.67 17.86 45.24
N VAL A 92 13.47 19.15 44.96
CA VAL A 92 13.99 20.26 45.76
C VAL A 92 12.80 20.85 46.50
N SER A 93 12.80 20.74 47.82
CA SER A 93 11.79 21.33 48.68
C SER A 93 12.38 22.52 49.43
N TYR A 94 11.61 23.60 49.49
CA TYR A 94 11.90 24.76 50.31
C TYR A 94 10.73 24.96 51.26
N LEU A 95 10.98 24.75 52.54
CA LEU A 95 9.98 24.91 53.58
C LEU A 95 10.33 26.16 54.40
N TYR A 96 9.41 27.11 54.40
CA TYR A 96 9.44 28.29 55.26
C TYR A 96 8.31 28.16 56.29
N SER A 97 8.68 28.10 57.56
CA SER A 97 7.72 28.04 58.67
C SER A 97 7.83 29.32 59.51
N PRO A 98 6.94 30.29 59.33
CA PRO A 98 6.90 31.48 60.16
C PRO A 98 6.11 31.18 61.44
N ALA A 99 6.71 30.49 62.41
CA ALA A 99 6.15 30.47 63.75
C ALA A 99 7.17 30.11 64.81
N ASN A 100 7.26 31.01 65.79
CA ASN A 100 7.94 30.87 67.05
C ASN A 100 7.13 29.93 67.97
N THR A 101 6.81 28.72 67.54
CA THR A 101 6.17 27.74 68.41
C THR A 101 7.22 27.22 69.39
N THR A 102 7.35 27.91 70.52
CA THR A 102 8.01 27.38 71.71
C THR A 102 7.24 26.13 72.13
N THR A 103 7.76 24.95 71.81
CA THR A 103 7.19 23.69 72.28
C THR A 103 7.48 23.59 73.77
N TYR A 104 6.50 23.89 74.60
CA TYR A 104 6.59 23.66 76.05
C TYR A 104 6.50 22.15 76.29
N ILE A 105 7.62 21.49 76.59
CA ILE A 105 7.58 20.13 77.12
C ILE A 105 7.29 20.24 78.62
N THR A 106 6.02 20.05 78.99
CA THR A 106 5.66 19.82 80.39
C THR A 106 5.96 18.36 80.72
N ASN A 107 7.08 18.09 81.39
CA ASN A 107 7.26 16.80 82.04
C ASN A 107 6.25 16.70 83.20
N PRO A 108 5.47 15.62 83.35
CA PRO A 108 4.43 15.51 84.38
C PRO A 108 4.97 15.46 85.82
N VAL A 109 6.30 15.55 86.03
CA VAL A 109 6.99 15.37 87.32
C VAL A 109 7.79 16.62 87.75
N SER A 110 7.63 17.77 87.08
CA SER A 110 8.24 19.03 87.55
C SER A 110 7.40 20.26 87.17
N PRO A 111 7.02 21.12 88.13
CA PRO A 111 6.13 22.27 87.89
C PRO A 111 6.82 23.49 87.27
N VAL A 112 8.07 23.37 86.81
CA VAL A 112 8.79 24.43 86.10
C VAL A 112 8.80 24.10 84.61
N PRO A 113 8.15 24.90 83.74
CA PRO A 113 8.20 24.70 82.30
C PRO A 113 9.61 25.04 81.77
N THR A 114 10.37 24.01 81.41
CA THR A 114 11.64 24.21 80.70
C THR A 114 11.35 24.55 79.24
N VAL A 115 11.64 25.80 78.86
CA VAL A 115 11.57 26.23 77.45
C VAL A 115 12.77 25.63 76.71
N VAL A 116 12.59 24.43 76.16
CA VAL A 116 13.54 23.85 75.22
C VAL A 116 13.11 24.32 73.85
N ASN A 117 13.85 25.26 73.25
CA ASN A 117 13.71 25.58 71.83
C ASN A 117 14.65 24.63 71.06
N PRO A 118 14.17 23.54 70.43
CA PRO A 118 15.05 22.64 69.71
C PRO A 118 15.46 23.18 68.33
N ASN A 119 14.98 24.37 67.93
CA ASN A 119 15.26 24.94 66.62
C ASN A 119 16.41 25.95 66.69
N TRP A 120 17.63 25.42 66.67
CA TRP A 120 18.84 26.20 66.41
C TRP A 120 19.07 26.46 64.91
N LEU A 121 18.28 25.83 64.03
CA LEU A 121 18.19 26.14 62.60
C LEU A 121 16.94 26.99 62.34
N ASN A 122 17.17 28.29 62.18
CA ASN A 122 16.16 29.32 62.03
C ASN A 122 15.36 29.16 60.72
N ASN A 123 14.12 28.65 60.81
CA ASN A 123 12.95 28.88 59.93
C ASN A 123 13.07 28.67 58.40
N TYR A 124 14.21 28.20 57.89
CA TYR A 124 14.44 27.85 56.49
C TYR A 124 15.00 26.44 56.40
N GLN A 125 14.26 25.54 55.75
CA GLN A 125 14.71 24.18 55.46
C GLN A 125 14.74 23.99 53.94
N ILE A 126 15.94 23.77 53.41
CA ILE A 126 16.14 23.34 52.01
C ILE A 126 16.41 21.84 52.04
N GLY A 127 15.48 21.07 51.49
CA GLY A 127 15.60 19.62 51.36
C GLY A 127 15.89 19.23 49.92
N LEU A 128 16.90 18.39 49.71
CA LEU A 128 17.08 17.67 48.45
C LEU A 128 16.75 16.20 48.72
N LEU A 129 15.65 15.73 48.15
CA LEU A 129 15.23 14.34 48.29
C LEU A 129 15.56 13.62 46.98
N LEU A 130 16.47 12.66 47.07
CA LEU A 130 16.78 11.73 45.99
C LEU A 130 16.04 10.41 46.23
N ASN A 131 15.02 10.12 45.41
CA ASN A 131 14.28 8.87 45.49
C ASN A 131 14.90 7.81 44.59
N VAL A 132 15.88 7.06 45.11
CA VAL A 132 16.58 6.00 44.34
C VAL A 132 15.64 4.85 43.94
N GLY A 133 14.62 4.56 44.75
CA GLY A 133 13.60 3.55 44.43
C GLY A 133 12.77 3.91 43.19
N SER A 134 12.51 5.19 42.98
CA SER A 134 11.77 5.68 41.80
C SER A 134 12.52 5.40 40.50
N ILE A 135 13.86 5.51 40.50
CA ILE A 135 14.72 5.29 39.32
C ILE A 135 14.64 3.83 38.85
N LEU A 136 14.68 2.87 39.78
CA LEU A 136 14.56 1.45 39.48
C LEU A 136 13.19 1.13 38.87
N GLN A 137 12.13 1.77 39.35
CA GLN A 137 10.76 1.60 38.84
C GLN A 137 10.54 2.29 37.48
N LYS A 138 11.30 3.33 37.09
CA LYS A 138 11.17 3.98 35.77
C LYS A 138 11.79 3.19 34.60
N THR A 139 12.70 2.27 34.87
CA THR A 139 13.34 1.44 33.81
C THR A 139 12.37 0.58 32.99
N PRO A 140 11.46 -0.20 33.60
CA PRO A 140 10.44 -0.91 32.83
C PRO A 140 9.52 0.04 32.06
N LEU A 141 9.20 1.22 32.59
CA LEU A 141 8.37 2.23 31.90
C LEU A 141 9.04 2.74 30.61
N LEU A 142 10.34 2.98 30.62
CA LEU A 142 11.08 3.36 29.41
C LEU A 142 11.12 2.22 28.39
N LYS A 143 11.28 0.96 28.84
CA LYS A 143 11.22 -0.21 27.97
C LYS A 143 9.83 -0.38 27.34
N GLN A 144 8.77 -0.14 28.11
CA GLN A 144 7.39 -0.15 27.65
C GLN A 144 7.17 0.91 26.56
N ALA A 145 7.54 2.17 26.82
CA ALA A 145 7.37 3.26 25.84
C ALA A 145 8.11 2.97 24.51
N ARG A 146 9.31 2.35 24.57
CA ARG A 146 10.02 1.88 23.36
C ARG A 146 9.32 0.71 22.67
N GLY A 147 8.69 -0.17 23.44
CA GLY A 147 7.83 -1.23 22.92
C GLY A 147 6.63 -0.65 22.16
N GLU A 148 5.92 0.29 22.76
CA GLU A 148 4.76 0.97 22.17
C GLU A 148 5.12 1.69 20.87
N LYS A 149 6.27 2.37 20.80
CA LYS A 149 6.77 2.95 19.55
C LYS A 149 6.96 1.90 18.46
N ARG A 150 7.64 0.79 18.76
CA ARG A 150 7.87 -0.29 17.78
C ARG A 150 6.57 -0.90 17.30
N VAL A 151 5.59 -1.07 18.19
CA VAL A 151 4.24 -1.53 17.81
C VAL A 151 3.60 -0.55 16.82
N ALA A 152 3.65 0.76 17.11
CA ALA A 152 3.12 1.77 16.20
C ALA A 152 3.83 1.78 14.82
N GLU A 153 5.15 1.57 14.79
CA GLU A 153 5.92 1.43 13.54
C GLU A 153 5.50 0.18 12.75
N TYR A 154 5.33 -0.97 13.40
CA TYR A 154 4.87 -2.19 12.72
C TYR A 154 3.43 -2.07 12.23
N GLU A 155 2.55 -1.40 12.98
CA GLU A 155 1.20 -1.10 12.54
C GLU A 155 1.19 -0.20 11.29
N GLN A 156 2.06 0.82 11.24
CA GLN A 156 2.23 1.66 10.05
C GLN A 156 2.70 0.83 8.85
N GLN A 157 3.73 0.00 9.02
CA GLN A 157 4.26 -0.84 7.93
C GLN A 157 3.20 -1.82 7.42
N ALA A 158 2.47 -2.46 8.32
CA ALA A 158 1.35 -3.34 7.96
C ALA A 158 0.27 -2.56 7.19
N PHE A 159 -0.05 -1.34 7.63
CA PHE A 159 -0.99 -0.47 6.93
C PHE A 159 -0.50 -0.09 5.53
N GLU A 160 0.78 0.26 5.36
CA GLU A 160 1.37 0.61 4.06
C GLU A 160 1.32 -0.55 3.07
N LEU A 161 1.58 -1.78 3.52
CA LEU A 161 1.44 -2.98 2.70
C LEU A 161 -0.01 -3.23 2.26
N ASN A 162 -0.97 -3.05 3.17
CA ASN A 162 -2.39 -3.18 2.84
C ASN A 162 -2.85 -2.08 1.88
N LEU A 163 -2.42 -0.84 2.10
CA LEU A 163 -2.73 0.29 1.22
C LEU A 163 -2.21 0.03 -0.20
N GLU A 164 -1.00 -0.49 -0.33
CA GLU A 164 -0.44 -0.87 -1.63
C GLU A 164 -1.27 -1.96 -2.32
N ALA A 165 -1.65 -3.01 -1.59
CA ALA A 165 -2.51 -4.08 -2.13
C ALA A 165 -3.88 -3.55 -2.58
N ASP A 166 -4.49 -2.67 -1.79
CA ASP A 166 -5.78 -2.05 -2.11
C ASP A 166 -5.70 -1.17 -3.35
N VAL A 167 -4.64 -0.36 -3.50
CA VAL A 167 -4.41 0.47 -4.70
C VAL A 167 -4.26 -0.42 -5.92
N LYS A 168 -3.44 -1.48 -5.84
CA LYS A 168 -3.25 -2.45 -6.93
C LYS A 168 -4.56 -3.10 -7.33
N GLN A 169 -5.34 -3.59 -6.36
CA GLN A 169 -6.63 -4.22 -6.61
C GLN A 169 -7.61 -3.26 -7.30
N ARG A 170 -7.75 -2.03 -6.81
CA ARG A 170 -8.66 -1.03 -7.40
C ARG A 170 -8.21 -0.60 -8.80
N TYR A 171 -6.91 -0.46 -9.01
CA TYR A 171 -6.35 -0.14 -10.32
C TYR A 171 -6.62 -1.25 -11.34
N PHE A 172 -6.36 -2.52 -10.99
CA PHE A 172 -6.65 -3.63 -11.90
C PHE A 172 -8.15 -3.77 -12.19
N ALA A 173 -9.01 -3.53 -11.20
CA ALA A 173 -10.45 -3.49 -11.42
C ALA A 173 -10.86 -2.35 -12.38
N TYR A 174 -10.27 -1.15 -12.25
CA TYR A 174 -10.52 -0.03 -13.18
C TYR A 174 -10.08 -0.37 -14.60
N ILE A 175 -8.87 -0.90 -14.78
CA ILE A 175 -8.38 -1.34 -16.09
C ILE A 175 -9.33 -2.40 -16.67
N GLN A 176 -9.71 -3.41 -15.88
CA GLN A 176 -10.68 -4.43 -16.27
C GLN A 176 -11.99 -3.83 -16.82
N ARG A 177 -12.59 -2.87 -16.10
CA ARG A 177 -13.82 -2.22 -16.55
C ARG A 177 -13.62 -1.42 -17.84
N LEU A 178 -12.45 -0.79 -18.02
CA LEU A 178 -12.14 -0.07 -19.26
C LEU A 178 -12.15 -0.98 -20.49
N ALA A 179 -11.51 -2.16 -20.46
CA ALA A 179 -11.57 -3.00 -21.65
C ALA A 179 -12.94 -3.65 -21.84
N ILE A 180 -13.68 -3.99 -20.77
CA ILE A 180 -15.07 -4.44 -20.92
C ILE A 180 -15.88 -3.36 -21.66
N LEU A 181 -15.71 -2.09 -21.30
CA LEU A 181 -16.36 -0.99 -22.01
C LEU A 181 -15.95 -0.93 -23.49
N ARG A 182 -14.66 -1.12 -23.81
CA ARG A 182 -14.19 -1.18 -25.21
C ARG A 182 -14.86 -2.32 -25.99
N VAL A 183 -14.91 -3.52 -25.41
CA VAL A 183 -15.59 -4.68 -26.04
C VAL A 183 -17.07 -4.37 -26.26
N LYS A 184 -17.76 -3.79 -25.27
CA LYS A 184 -19.18 -3.40 -25.40
C LYS A 184 -19.39 -2.32 -26.46
N HIS A 185 -18.44 -1.41 -26.62
CA HIS A 185 -18.50 -0.39 -27.66
C HIS A 185 -18.35 -1.02 -29.06
N GLU A 186 -17.41 -1.94 -29.26
CA GLU A 186 -17.23 -2.66 -30.52
C GLU A 186 -18.46 -3.51 -30.87
N LEU A 187 -18.98 -4.28 -29.91
CA LEU A 187 -20.22 -5.06 -30.08
C LEU A 187 -21.42 -4.19 -30.45
N GLN A 188 -21.50 -2.97 -29.91
CA GLN A 188 -22.57 -2.04 -30.26
C GLN A 188 -22.48 -1.61 -31.73
N LEU A 189 -21.28 -1.35 -32.26
CA LEU A 189 -21.07 -0.98 -33.66
C LEU A 189 -21.46 -2.14 -34.59
N ASP A 190 -21.09 -3.37 -34.24
CA ASP A 190 -21.42 -4.57 -35.01
C ASP A 190 -22.94 -4.80 -35.07
N ILE A 191 -23.63 -4.67 -33.93
CA ILE A 191 -25.09 -4.83 -33.86
C ILE A 191 -25.81 -3.69 -34.56
N GLU A 192 -25.28 -2.46 -34.51
CA GLU A 192 -25.82 -1.34 -35.27
C GLU A 192 -25.74 -1.59 -36.77
N SER A 193 -24.62 -2.13 -37.26
CA SER A 193 -24.47 -2.53 -38.67
C SER A 193 -25.47 -3.63 -39.04
N MET A 194 -25.59 -4.66 -38.19
CA MET A 194 -26.53 -5.76 -38.38
C MET A 194 -27.99 -5.29 -38.42
N LEU A 195 -28.36 -4.35 -37.53
CA LEU A 195 -29.70 -3.77 -37.49
C LEU A 195 -30.01 -3.02 -38.78
N LYS A 196 -29.06 -2.23 -39.32
CA LYS A 196 -29.22 -1.51 -40.60
C LYS A 196 -29.44 -2.48 -41.75
N ASP A 197 -28.66 -3.54 -41.82
CA ASP A 197 -28.76 -4.56 -42.88
C ASP A 197 -30.08 -5.32 -42.83
N ILE A 198 -30.52 -5.74 -41.65
CA ILE A 198 -31.78 -6.47 -41.47
C ILE A 198 -32.97 -5.57 -41.72
N LYS A 199 -32.91 -4.31 -41.26
CA LYS A 199 -33.93 -3.31 -41.57
C LYS A 199 -34.11 -3.14 -43.08
N TYR A 200 -33.01 -3.00 -43.83
CA TYR A 200 -33.06 -2.86 -45.28
C TYR A 200 -33.65 -4.10 -45.97
N LYS A 201 -33.25 -5.31 -45.55
CA LYS A 201 -33.82 -6.56 -46.08
C LYS A 201 -35.31 -6.72 -45.75
N PHE A 202 -35.72 -6.31 -44.55
CA PHE A 202 -37.12 -6.32 -44.14
C PHE A 202 -37.97 -5.35 -44.97
N GLU A 203 -37.47 -4.12 -45.22
CA GLU A 203 -38.15 -3.13 -46.09
C GLU A 203 -38.36 -3.64 -47.52
N LYS A 204 -37.52 -4.58 -47.99
CA LYS A 204 -37.65 -5.26 -49.28
C LYS A 204 -38.49 -6.54 -49.24
N GLY A 205 -38.96 -6.96 -48.07
CA GLY A 205 -39.67 -8.23 -47.89
C GLY A 205 -38.79 -9.47 -47.95
N GLU A 206 -37.46 -9.32 -47.90
CA GLU A 206 -36.48 -10.43 -47.91
C GLU A 206 -36.26 -11.05 -46.51
N GLN A 207 -36.81 -10.42 -45.46
CA GLN A 207 -36.72 -10.88 -44.07
C GLN A 207 -38.06 -10.79 -43.34
N THR A 208 -38.19 -11.55 -42.24
CA THR A 208 -39.42 -11.59 -41.44
C THR A 208 -39.44 -10.49 -40.37
N LEU A 209 -40.65 -10.06 -39.98
CA LEU A 209 -40.85 -9.12 -38.88
C LEU A 209 -40.29 -9.67 -37.55
N GLU A 210 -40.42 -10.99 -37.34
CA GLU A 210 -39.88 -11.66 -36.15
C GLU A 210 -38.36 -11.47 -36.03
N ASN A 211 -37.62 -11.70 -37.11
CA ASN A 211 -36.16 -11.55 -37.09
C ASN A 211 -35.75 -10.08 -36.90
N TYR A 212 -36.46 -9.14 -37.52
CA TYR A 212 -36.24 -7.71 -37.29
C TYR A 212 -36.46 -7.32 -35.82
N ASN A 213 -37.55 -7.77 -35.20
CA ASN A 213 -37.82 -7.53 -33.79
C ASN A 213 -36.78 -8.14 -32.86
N ASN A 214 -36.28 -9.35 -33.18
CA ASN A 214 -35.22 -10.00 -32.41
C ASN A 214 -33.94 -9.14 -32.39
N VAL A 215 -33.53 -8.58 -33.53
CA VAL A 215 -32.34 -7.72 -33.60
C VAL A 215 -32.57 -6.36 -32.95
N LEU A 216 -33.78 -5.81 -32.99
CA LEU A 216 -34.12 -4.62 -32.21
C LEU A 216 -33.98 -4.84 -30.70
N VAL A 217 -34.44 -5.99 -30.19
CA VAL A 217 -34.26 -6.36 -28.79
C VAL A 217 -32.76 -6.49 -28.47
N MET A 218 -31.99 -7.19 -29.30
CA MET A 218 -30.53 -7.32 -29.13
C MET A 218 -29.81 -5.96 -29.10
N TYR A 219 -30.22 -5.00 -29.94
CA TYR A 219 -29.69 -3.64 -29.96
C TYR A 219 -30.01 -2.89 -28.68
N SER A 220 -31.26 -2.98 -28.20
CA SER A 220 -31.68 -2.37 -26.94
C SER A 220 -30.91 -2.94 -25.74
N ASP A 221 -30.77 -4.27 -25.69
CA ASP A 221 -30.04 -4.96 -24.63
C ASP A 221 -28.55 -4.57 -24.64
N ASN A 222 -27.90 -4.51 -25.79
CA ASN A 222 -26.49 -4.11 -25.87
C ASN A 222 -26.29 -2.63 -25.49
N ASN A 223 -27.22 -1.76 -25.87
CA ASN A 223 -27.18 -0.36 -25.43
C ASN A 223 -27.30 -0.25 -23.91
N GLN A 224 -28.19 -1.04 -23.28
CA GLN A 224 -28.27 -1.12 -21.82
C GLN A 224 -26.97 -1.64 -21.19
N GLN A 225 -26.39 -2.70 -21.74
CA GLN A 225 -25.13 -3.27 -21.26
C GLN A 225 -23.95 -2.28 -21.40
N LYS A 226 -23.93 -1.47 -22.46
CA LYS A 226 -22.96 -0.39 -22.63
C LYS A 226 -23.09 0.66 -21.53
N ILE A 227 -24.31 1.13 -21.24
CA ILE A 227 -24.57 2.11 -20.17
C ILE A 227 -24.12 1.55 -18.81
N ILE A 228 -24.38 0.26 -18.55
CA ILE A 228 -23.89 -0.41 -17.33
C ILE A 228 -22.35 -0.40 -17.28
N ALA A 229 -21.68 -0.78 -18.36
CA ALA A 229 -20.22 -0.78 -18.43
C ALA A 229 -19.61 0.63 -18.23
N GLU A 230 -20.22 1.67 -18.81
CA GLU A 230 -19.82 3.06 -18.59
C GLU A 230 -19.93 3.45 -17.10
N SER A 231 -21.05 3.10 -16.47
CA SER A 231 -21.27 3.32 -15.03
C SER A 231 -20.22 2.61 -14.17
N GLU A 232 -19.89 1.36 -14.49
CA GLU A 232 -18.88 0.59 -13.75
C GLU A 232 -17.47 1.18 -13.89
N VAL A 233 -17.11 1.73 -15.05
CA VAL A 233 -15.86 2.48 -15.24
C VAL A 233 -15.84 3.72 -14.33
N LEU A 234 -16.92 4.50 -14.30
CA LEU A 234 -17.00 5.70 -13.47
C LEU A 234 -16.95 5.37 -11.96
N ILE A 235 -17.61 4.31 -11.53
CA ILE A 235 -17.58 3.83 -10.14
C ILE A 235 -16.18 3.35 -9.77
N SER A 236 -15.54 2.54 -10.62
CA SER A 236 -14.19 2.04 -10.35
C SER A 236 -13.14 3.15 -10.36
N LYS A 237 -13.28 4.15 -11.24
CA LYS A 237 -12.48 5.39 -11.22
C LYS A 237 -12.64 6.12 -9.89
N SER A 238 -13.88 6.38 -9.47
CA SER A 238 -14.17 7.11 -8.23
C SER A 238 -13.61 6.38 -7.00
N LYS A 239 -13.70 5.04 -6.96
CA LYS A 239 -13.11 4.21 -5.90
C LYS A 239 -11.58 4.30 -5.88
N LEU A 240 -10.93 4.38 -7.04
CA LEU A 240 -9.48 4.55 -7.09
C LEU A 240 -9.08 5.95 -6.61
N GLU A 241 -9.78 6.99 -7.06
CA GLU A 241 -9.56 8.39 -6.65
C GLU A 241 -9.79 8.61 -5.16
N GLU A 242 -10.80 7.97 -4.57
CA GLU A 242 -11.06 7.99 -3.13
C GLU A 242 -9.84 7.50 -2.32
N LEU A 243 -9.18 6.43 -2.78
CA LEU A 243 -8.05 5.84 -2.09
C LEU A 243 -6.77 6.67 -2.26
N VAL A 244 -6.57 7.22 -3.46
CA VAL A 244 -5.40 8.04 -3.79
C VAL A 244 -5.51 9.46 -3.20
N GLY A 245 -6.74 9.95 -3.00
CA GLY A 245 -7.01 11.28 -2.44
C GLY A 245 -6.85 12.43 -3.44
N GLU A 246 -6.69 12.13 -4.73
CA GLU A 246 -6.60 13.09 -5.82
C GLU A 246 -7.24 12.50 -7.09
N LYS A 247 -7.69 13.37 -8.01
CA LYS A 247 -8.22 12.96 -9.31
C LYS A 247 -7.12 12.33 -10.16
N LEU A 248 -7.46 11.27 -10.90
CA LEU A 248 -6.49 10.59 -11.77
C LEU A 248 -5.94 11.50 -12.87
N GLU A 249 -6.71 12.51 -13.27
CA GLU A 249 -6.35 13.50 -14.30
C GLU A 249 -5.12 14.34 -13.92
N ASN A 250 -4.90 14.56 -12.62
CA ASN A 250 -3.80 15.37 -12.13
C ASN A 250 -2.50 14.57 -11.98
N ILE A 251 -2.60 13.24 -11.93
CA ILE A 251 -1.47 12.35 -11.72
C ILE A 251 -0.89 12.04 -13.09
N LYS A 252 0.13 12.79 -13.49
CA LYS A 252 0.86 12.53 -14.73
C LYS A 252 2.09 11.69 -14.42
N LEU A 253 2.44 10.82 -15.36
CA LEU A 253 3.78 10.26 -15.40
C LEU A 253 4.74 11.41 -15.72
N ASP A 254 5.65 11.71 -14.81
CA ASP A 254 6.78 12.57 -15.12
C ASP A 254 7.54 11.90 -16.28
N GLN A 255 7.44 12.48 -17.48
CA GLN A 255 8.09 11.97 -18.69
C GLN A 255 9.60 12.19 -18.64
#